data_AF-A0A2S0L839-F1
#
_entry.id   AF-A0A2S0L839-F1
#
_cell.length_a   1.000
_cell.length_b   1.000
_cell.length_c   1.000
_cell.angle_alpha   90.00
_cell.angle_beta   90.00
_cell.angle_gamma   90.00
#
_symmetry.space_group_name_H-M   'P 1'
#
loop_
_entity.id
_entity.type
_entity.pdbx_description
1 polymer ?
#
loop_
_entity_poly.entity_id
_entity_poly.type
_entity_poly.pdbx_seq_one_letter_code
_entity_poly.pdbx_strand_id
1 'polypeptide(L)'
;MKLETSKTLVQKSAKNLFESLDNVANFKQLMPDNINKFELLTNNSFVFALKGMPEIYLEKKSTTPYSQLVLGEANGKIPFQLTTNITEISDNESEVQLVFEGNFNPVMAMMVKTPISKFMETLVTKMQTL
;
A
#
# COMPACT_ATOMS: atom_id res chain seq x y z
N MET A 1 -6.70 -6.94 -13.62
CA MET A 1 -5.56 -7.69 -13.04
C MET A 1 -5.69 -7.67 -11.53
N LYS A 2 -5.47 -8.80 -10.87
CA LYS A 2 -5.41 -8.92 -9.40
C LYS A 2 -4.03 -9.46 -9.00
N LEU A 3 -3.43 -8.87 -7.98
CA LEU A 3 -2.19 -9.30 -7.35
C LEU A 3 -2.38 -9.29 -5.84
N GLU A 4 -1.69 -10.18 -5.14
CA GLU A 4 -1.75 -10.25 -3.68
C GLU A 4 -0.39 -10.66 -3.14
N THR A 5 -0.05 -10.15 -1.96
CA THR A 5 1.11 -10.62 -1.20
C THR A 5 0.74 -11.89 -0.45
N SER A 6 1.76 -12.60 0.03
CA SER A 6 1.56 -13.53 1.13
C SER A 6 1.04 -12.78 2.36
N LYS A 7 0.39 -13.54 3.25
CA LYS A 7 0.06 -13.09 4.59
C LYS A 7 1.33 -12.97 5.42
N THR A 8 1.46 -11.89 6.18
CA THR A 8 2.67 -11.59 6.93
C THR A 8 2.34 -11.12 8.33
N LEU A 9 2.99 -11.70 9.34
CA LEU A 9 2.83 -11.30 10.73
C LEU A 9 3.60 -10.02 11.02
N VAL A 10 2.95 -9.12 11.75
CA VAL A 10 3.46 -7.85 12.24
C VAL A 10 3.30 -7.84 13.75
N GLN A 11 4.39 -7.54 14.47
CA GLN A 11 4.43 -7.47 15.94
C GLN A 11 3.81 -6.15 16.46
N LYS A 12 2.59 -5.85 16.00
CA LYS A 12 1.71 -4.77 16.46
C LYS A 12 0.28 -5.27 16.46
N SER A 13 -0.52 -4.76 17.40
CA SER A 13 -1.96 -4.93 17.37
C SER A 13 -2.55 -4.40 16.05
N ALA A 14 -3.66 -4.99 15.62
CA ALA A 14 -4.37 -4.55 14.42
C ALA A 14 -4.74 -3.07 14.50
N LYS A 15 -5.12 -2.60 15.70
CA LYS A 15 -5.39 -1.19 16.00
C LYS A 15 -4.20 -0.28 15.75
N ASN A 16 -3.05 -0.57 16.37
CA ASN A 16 -1.87 0.29 16.28
C ASN A 16 -1.33 0.34 14.85
N LEU A 17 -1.33 -0.80 14.16
CA LEU A 17 -0.94 -0.84 12.76
C LEU A 17 -1.90 -0.02 11.89
N PHE A 18 -3.22 -0.23 12.03
CA PHE A 18 -4.22 0.52 11.28
C PHE A 18 -4.11 2.02 11.50
N GLU A 19 -4.03 2.49 12.75
CA GLU A 19 -3.91 3.92 13.07
C GLU A 19 -2.61 4.53 12.49
N SER A 20 -1.53 3.75 12.44
CA SER A 20 -0.30 4.15 11.76
C SER A 20 -0.50 4.29 10.25
N LEU A 21 -1.25 3.38 9.61
CA LEU A 21 -1.48 3.39 8.16
C LEU A 21 -2.57 4.38 7.72
N ASP A 22 -3.55 4.66 8.57
CA ASP A 22 -4.65 5.59 8.25
C ASP A 22 -4.14 7.04 8.06
N ASN A 23 -3.02 7.37 8.70
CA ASN A 23 -2.23 8.55 8.39
C ASN A 23 -1.29 8.29 7.20
N VAL A 24 -1.69 8.76 6.01
CA VAL A 24 -0.95 8.53 4.77
C VAL A 24 0.48 9.12 4.77
N ALA A 25 0.79 10.08 5.65
CA ALA A 25 2.16 10.59 5.81
C ALA A 25 3.14 9.53 6.30
N ASN A 26 2.66 8.53 7.06
CA ASN A 26 3.50 7.46 7.58
C ASN A 26 3.95 6.48 6.48
N PHE A 27 3.32 6.49 5.30
CA PHE A 27 3.79 5.69 4.17
C PHE A 27 5.21 6.06 3.74
N LYS A 28 5.69 7.27 4.06
CA LYS A 28 7.10 7.65 3.84
C LYS A 28 8.09 6.68 4.51
N GLN A 29 7.75 6.14 5.69
CA GLN A 29 8.58 5.18 6.43
C GLN A 29 8.55 3.77 5.81
N LEU A 30 7.50 3.47 5.05
CA LEU A 30 7.33 2.21 4.33
C LEU A 30 8.03 2.20 2.97
N MET A 31 8.56 3.34 2.54
CA MET A 31 9.21 3.45 1.25
C MET A 31 10.56 2.71 1.24
N PRO A 32 10.94 2.08 0.12
CA PRO A 32 12.26 1.49 -0.01
C PRO A 32 13.35 2.57 -0.14
N ASP A 33 14.60 2.16 0.12
CA ASP A 33 15.76 3.06 0.14
C ASP A 33 16.07 3.68 -1.24
N ASN A 34 15.57 3.08 -2.32
CA ASN A 34 15.70 3.58 -3.70
C ASN A 34 14.58 4.55 -4.11
N ILE A 35 13.87 5.15 -3.14
CA ILE A 35 12.90 6.18 -3.41
C ILE A 35 13.55 7.40 -4.09
N ASN A 36 12.88 7.91 -5.11
CA ASN A 36 13.25 9.14 -5.82
C ASN A 36 12.39 10.33 -5.38
N LYS A 37 11.11 10.10 -5.06
CA LYS A 37 10.16 11.13 -4.65
C LYS A 37 9.13 10.57 -3.67
N PHE A 38 8.80 11.35 -2.63
CA PHE A 38 7.60 11.17 -1.79
C PHE A 38 7.09 12.55 -1.41
N GLU A 39 5.86 12.89 -1.78
CA GLU A 39 5.24 14.16 -1.45
C GLU A 39 3.78 13.94 -1.05
N LEU A 40 3.37 14.58 0.05
CA LEU A 40 1.96 14.69 0.40
C LEU A 40 1.29 15.67 -0.56
N LEU A 41 0.15 15.27 -1.11
CA LEU A 41 -0.67 16.11 -1.96
C LEU A 41 -1.81 16.72 -1.14
N THR A 42 -2.38 15.93 -0.23
CA THR A 42 -3.38 16.34 0.76
C THR A 42 -3.19 15.53 2.05
N ASN A 43 -4.07 15.72 3.03
CA ASN A 43 -4.10 14.88 4.24
C ASN A 43 -4.46 13.40 3.95
N ASN A 44 -5.01 13.10 2.77
CA ASN A 44 -5.46 11.76 2.39
C ASN A 44 -4.79 11.24 1.11
N SER A 45 -3.85 11.98 0.52
CA SER A 45 -3.21 11.58 -0.72
C SER A 45 -1.74 11.94 -0.78
N PHE A 46 -0.98 11.12 -1.49
CA PHE A 46 0.46 11.30 -1.69
C PHE A 46 0.87 10.80 -3.07
N VAL A 47 1.99 11.31 -3.55
CA VAL A 47 2.70 10.81 -4.73
C VAL A 47 4.03 10.23 -4.30
N PHE A 48 4.41 9.11 -4.91
CA PHE A 48 5.75 8.58 -4.77
C PHE A 48 6.31 8.09 -6.11
N ALA A 49 7.63 8.04 -6.23
CA ALA A 49 8.32 7.44 -7.35
C ALA A 49 9.59 6.74 -6.87
N LEU A 50 9.86 5.55 -7.40
CA LEU A 50 11.14 4.86 -7.23
C LEU A 50 12.07 5.22 -8.39
N LYS A 51 13.38 5.08 -8.21
CA LYS A 51 14.34 5.27 -9.31
C LYS A 51 13.99 4.37 -10.49
N GLY A 52 13.75 4.96 -11.66
CA GLY A 52 13.38 4.24 -12.90
C GLY A 52 11.90 3.87 -13.01
N MET A 53 11.04 4.36 -12.12
CA MET A 53 9.58 4.12 -12.14
C MET A 53 8.82 5.44 -12.37
N PRO A 54 7.69 5.44 -13.11
CA PRO A 54 6.81 6.60 -13.15
C PRO A 54 6.23 6.91 -11.76
N GLU A 55 5.81 8.15 -11.57
CA GLU A 55 5.12 8.58 -10.36
C GLU A 55 3.77 7.85 -10.19
N ILE A 56 3.52 7.35 -8.98
CA ILE A 56 2.24 6.76 -8.56
C ILE A 56 1.58 7.69 -7.57
N TYR A 57 0.31 7.97 -7.83
CA TYR A 57 -0.53 8.86 -7.03
C TYR A 57 -1.58 8.01 -6.32
N LEU A 58 -1.55 8.03 -4.99
CA LEU A 58 -2.45 7.27 -4.13
C LEU A 58 -3.30 8.22 -3.29
N GLU A 59 -4.57 7.89 -3.15
CA GLU A 59 -5.51 8.57 -2.27
C GLU A 59 -6.32 7.54 -1.47
N LYS A 60 -6.57 7.84 -0.19
CA LYS A 60 -7.44 7.06 0.68
C LYS A 60 -8.89 7.11 0.17
N LYS A 61 -9.45 5.95 -0.18
CA LYS A 61 -10.81 5.81 -0.71
C LYS A 61 -11.80 5.38 0.37
N SER A 62 -11.44 4.39 1.19
CA SER A 62 -12.28 3.91 2.27
C SER A 62 -11.46 3.22 3.35
N THR A 63 -12.06 3.05 4.52
CA THR A 63 -11.50 2.30 5.64
C THR A 63 -12.59 1.52 6.38
N THR A 64 -12.18 0.40 6.96
CA THR A 64 -12.91 -0.27 8.02
C THR A 64 -12.00 -0.25 9.24
N PRO A 65 -12.40 0.38 10.36
CA PRO A 65 -11.54 0.54 11.53
C PRO A 65 -10.84 -0.77 11.92
N TYR A 66 -9.51 -0.70 12.04
CA TYR A 66 -8.62 -1.77 12.49
C TYR A 66 -8.50 -3.01 11.59
N SER A 67 -9.27 -3.10 10.50
CA SER A 67 -9.26 -4.28 9.63
C SER A 67 -8.95 -4.00 8.17
N GLN A 68 -9.20 -2.77 7.68
CA GLN A 68 -9.01 -2.49 6.26
C GLN A 68 -8.71 -1.02 5.95
N LEU A 69 -7.71 -0.79 5.09
CA LEU A 69 -7.44 0.50 4.45
C LEU A 69 -7.43 0.31 2.93
N VAL A 70 -8.17 1.13 2.21
CA VAL A 70 -8.21 1.13 0.74
C VAL A 70 -7.61 2.42 0.21
N LEU A 71 -6.50 2.28 -0.50
CA LEU A 71 -5.93 3.34 -1.33
C LEU A 71 -6.32 3.11 -2.79
N GLY A 72 -6.47 4.18 -3.56
CA GLY A 72 -6.77 4.09 -4.98
C GLY A 72 -6.14 5.23 -5.77
N GLU A 73 -6.41 5.23 -7.06
CA GLU A 73 -5.88 6.25 -7.97
C GLU A 73 -6.42 7.65 -7.65
N ALA A 74 -5.55 8.68 -7.71
CA ALA A 74 -5.87 10.05 -7.33
C ALA A 74 -5.94 11.06 -8.51
N ASN A 75 -5.53 10.68 -9.72
CA ASN A 75 -5.33 11.57 -10.88
C ASN A 75 -6.29 11.31 -12.07
N GLY A 76 -7.29 10.46 -11.91
CA GLY A 76 -8.32 10.13 -12.91
C GLY A 76 -7.84 9.33 -14.12
N LYS A 77 -6.63 8.75 -14.13
CA LYS A 77 -6.08 8.09 -15.34
C LYS A 77 -6.59 6.67 -15.53
N ILE A 78 -6.28 5.77 -14.60
CA ILE A 78 -6.64 4.35 -14.68
C ILE A 78 -7.13 3.88 -13.31
N PRO A 79 -8.38 3.39 -13.19
CA PRO A 79 -8.89 2.88 -11.93
C PRO A 79 -8.07 1.69 -11.41
N PHE A 80 -7.54 1.83 -10.20
CA PHE A 80 -6.96 0.74 -9.42
C PHE A 80 -7.22 0.97 -7.93
N GLN A 81 -7.08 -0.10 -7.15
CA GLN A 81 -7.17 -0.14 -5.71
C GLN A 81 -6.01 -0.95 -5.14
N LEU A 82 -5.47 -0.49 -4.02
CA LEU A 82 -4.54 -1.19 -3.15
C LEU A 82 -5.20 -1.29 -1.77
N THR A 83 -5.62 -2.49 -1.43
CA THR A 83 -6.29 -2.81 -0.18
C THR A 83 -5.30 -3.45 0.78
N THR A 84 -5.15 -2.86 1.96
CA THR A 84 -4.47 -3.47 3.10
C THR A 84 -5.51 -4.15 3.97
N ASN A 85 -5.47 -5.48 4.04
CA ASN A 85 -6.26 -6.25 4.99
C ASN A 85 -5.43 -6.52 6.24
N ILE A 86 -6.01 -6.27 7.41
CA ILE A 86 -5.38 -6.47 8.72
C ILE A 86 -6.28 -7.42 9.51
N THR A 87 -5.72 -8.54 9.95
CA THR A 87 -6.40 -9.52 10.80
C THR A 87 -5.74 -9.51 12.17
N GLU A 88 -6.52 -9.33 13.22
CA GLU A 88 -6.02 -9.43 14.60
C GLU A 88 -5.67 -10.89 14.92
N ILE A 89 -4.48 -11.10 15.48
CA ILE A 89 -4.03 -12.42 15.95
C ILE A 89 -3.95 -12.44 17.48
N SER A 90 -3.46 -11.34 18.08
CA SER A 90 -3.48 -11.11 19.53
C SER A 90 -3.39 -9.61 19.85
N ASP A 91 -3.42 -9.27 21.13
CA ASP A 91 -3.27 -7.89 21.63
C ASP A 91 -2.02 -7.16 21.10
N ASN A 92 -0.99 -7.89 20.67
CA ASN A 92 0.28 -7.33 20.19
C ASN A 92 0.70 -7.84 18.81
N GLU A 93 -0.15 -8.60 18.12
CA GLU A 93 0.20 -9.20 16.83
C GLU A 93 -0.97 -9.14 15.85
N SER A 94 -0.66 -8.84 14.59
CA SER A 94 -1.62 -8.85 13.49
C SER A 94 -1.02 -9.52 12.26
N GLU A 95 -1.89 -10.03 11.40
CA GLU A 95 -1.54 -10.55 10.09
C GLU A 95 -2.00 -9.57 9.02
N VAL A 96 -1.11 -9.24 8.08
CA VAL A 96 -1.36 -8.28 7.00
C VAL A 96 -1.32 -8.99 5.65
N GLN A 97 -2.21 -8.60 4.75
CA GLN A 97 -2.14 -8.95 3.34
C GLN A 97 -2.47 -7.73 2.48
N LEU A 98 -1.64 -7.44 1.47
CA LEU A 98 -1.96 -6.44 0.46
C LEU A 98 -2.60 -7.10 -0.75
N VAL A 99 -3.66 -6.48 -1.27
CA VAL A 99 -4.36 -6.89 -2.48
C VAL A 99 -4.43 -5.70 -3.42
N PHE A 100 -3.90 -5.87 -4.62
CA PHE A 100 -3.97 -4.88 -5.68
C PHE A 100 -4.93 -5.34 -6.77
N GLU A 101 -5.87 -4.46 -7.14
CA GLU A 101 -6.85 -4.70 -8.20
C GLU A 101 -6.89 -3.51 -9.13
N GLY A 102 -6.65 -3.73 -10.43
CA GLY A 102 -6.69 -2.65 -11.42
C GLY A 102 -7.17 -3.08 -12.79
N ASN A 103 -7.84 -2.17 -13.49
CA ASN A 103 -8.40 -2.41 -14.81
C ASN A 103 -7.39 -2.04 -15.91
N PHE A 104 -6.34 -2.85 -16.04
CA PHE A 104 -5.32 -2.69 -17.07
C PHE A 104 -5.60 -3.58 -18.27
N ASN A 105 -5.31 -3.07 -19.47
CA ASN A 105 -5.22 -3.93 -20.65
C ASN A 105 -4.04 -4.93 -20.52
N PRO A 106 -4.02 -6.03 -21.29
CA PRO A 106 -3.00 -7.07 -21.14
C PRO A 106 -1.55 -6.59 -21.26
N VAL A 107 -1.27 -5.62 -22.14
CA VAL A 107 0.07 -5.07 -22.36
C VAL A 107 0.53 -4.27 -21.14
N MET A 108 -0.31 -3.35 -20.65
CA MET A 108 -0.04 -2.57 -19.44
C MET A 108 0.11 -3.48 -18.22
N ALA A 109 -0.77 -4.48 -18.07
CA ALA A 109 -0.72 -5.43 -16.96
C ALA A 109 0.64 -6.13 -16.87
N MET A 110 1.21 -6.58 -17.98
CA MET A 110 2.55 -7.20 -18.00
C MET A 110 3.66 -6.23 -17.59
N MET A 111 3.60 -4.97 -18.03
CA MET A 111 4.60 -3.94 -17.69
C MET A 111 4.55 -3.54 -16.21
N VAL A 112 3.36 -3.46 -15.61
CA VAL A 112 3.19 -2.98 -14.23
C VAL A 112 3.17 -4.08 -13.18
N LYS A 113 2.91 -5.35 -13.56
CA LYS A 113 2.83 -6.48 -12.63
C LYS A 113 4.07 -6.59 -11.74
N THR A 114 5.26 -6.67 -12.35
CA THR A 114 6.50 -6.87 -11.59
C THR A 114 6.82 -5.69 -10.66
N PRO A 115 6.79 -4.42 -11.12
CA PRO A 115 6.99 -3.28 -10.22
C PRO A 115 5.98 -3.19 -9.07
N ILE A 116 4.69 -3.42 -9.34
CA ILE A 116 3.64 -3.36 -8.31
C ILE A 116 3.80 -4.48 -7.29
N SER A 117 4.04 -5.72 -7.74
CA SER A 117 4.32 -6.84 -6.82
C SER A 117 5.50 -6.52 -5.91
N LYS A 118 6.63 -6.03 -6.44
CA LYS A 118 7.79 -5.64 -5.63
C LYS A 118 7.48 -4.51 -4.64
N PHE A 119 6.70 -3.53 -5.05
CA PHE A 119 6.27 -2.44 -4.18
C PHE A 119 5.42 -2.97 -3.01
N MET A 120 4.43 -3.83 -3.28
CA MET A 120 3.61 -4.41 -2.21
C MET A 120 4.43 -5.26 -1.23
N GLU A 121 5.33 -6.10 -1.73
CA GLU A 121 6.24 -6.90 -0.88
C GLU A 121 7.12 -6.00 0.00
N THR A 122 7.61 -4.88 -0.56
CA THR A 122 8.37 -3.89 0.21
C THR A 122 7.54 -3.28 1.34
N LEU A 123 6.30 -2.86 1.05
CA LEU A 123 5.41 -2.28 2.06
C LEU A 123 5.19 -3.26 3.21
N VAL A 124 4.82 -4.51 2.90
CA VAL A 124 4.57 -5.55 3.91
C VAL A 124 5.82 -5.84 4.73
N THR A 125 6.99 -5.92 4.08
CA THR A 125 8.27 -6.13 4.77
C THR A 125 8.59 -4.98 5.74
N LYS A 126 8.42 -3.73 5.30
CA LYS A 126 8.67 -2.55 6.14
C LYS A 126 7.66 -2.43 7.29
N MET A 127 6.43 -2.94 7.13
CA MET A 127 5.44 -3.02 8.22
C MET A 127 5.91 -3.92 9.37
N GLN A 128 6.70 -4.96 9.11
CA GLN A 128 7.25 -5.82 10.17
C GLN A 128 8.29 -5.10 11.05
N THR A 129 8.89 -4.02 10.53
CA THR A 129 9.93 -3.24 11.21
C THR A 129 9.45 -1.88 11.73
N LEU A 130 8.15 -1.61 11.61
CA LEU A 130 7.52 -0.33 11.95
C LEU A 130 7.45 -0.12 13.46
#